data_AF-A0A1Y2A7X0-F1
#
_entry.id   AF-A0A1Y2A7X0-F1
#
_cell.length_a   1.000
_cell.length_b   1.000
_cell.length_c   1.000
_cell.angle_alpha   90.00
_cell.angle_beta   90.00
_cell.angle_gamma   90.00
#
_symmetry.space_group_name_H-M   'P 1'
#
loop_
_entity.id
_entity.type
_entity.pdbx_description
1 polymer ?
#
loop_
_entity_poly.entity_id
_entity_poly.type
_entity_poly.pdbx_seq_one_letter_code
_entity_poly.pdbx_strand_id
1 'polypeptide(L)' 'MKGYHCCKLCNISYSDDSGDWGVENNEWCGIPDSCKEKPVAETCTGSNDGYSCCKTCNVAYTDDQGDW' A
#
# COMPACT_ATOMS: atom_id res chain seq x y z
N MET A 1 -23.38 -1.31 4.55
CA MET A 1 -22.16 -1.84 3.91
C MET A 1 -22.33 -1.64 2.42
N LYS A 2 -21.58 -0.74 1.79
CA LYS A 2 -21.74 -0.44 0.35
C LYS A 2 -21.29 -1.67 -0.45
N GLY A 3 -22.18 -2.21 -1.27
CA GLY A 3 -22.05 -3.49 -1.96
C GLY A 3 -21.14 -3.47 -3.19
N TYR A 4 -19.91 -2.98 -3.04
CA TYR A 4 -18.89 -3.06 -4.09
C TYR A 4 -17.95 -4.22 -3.77
N HIS A 5 -17.60 -4.99 -4.80
CA HIS A 5 -16.67 -6.10 -4.67
C HIS A 5 -15.23 -5.60 -4.52
N CYS A 6 -14.34 -6.42 -3.99
CA CYS A 6 -12.91 -6.09 -3.91
C CYS A 6 -12.26 -6.24 -5.29
N CYS A 7 -11.37 -5.31 -5.65
CA CYS A 7 -10.57 -5.43 -6.86
C CYS A 7 -9.60 -6.61 -6.75
N LYS A 8 -9.38 -7.34 -7.85
CA LYS A 8 -8.35 -8.37 -7.95
C LYS A 8 -6.96 -7.78 -8.21
N LEU A 9 -6.92 -6.65 -8.90
CA LEU A 9 -5.76 -5.85 -9.22
C LEU A 9 -5.69 -4.65 -8.28
N CYS A 10 -4.47 -4.25 -7.97
CA CYS A 10 -4.18 -3.10 -7.12
C CYS A 10 -4.13 -1.78 -7.92
N ASN A 11 -4.93 -1.65 -8.98
CA ASN A 11 -4.89 -0.48 -9.86
C ASN A 11 -5.85 0.60 -9.36
N ILE A 12 -5.31 1.58 -8.65
CA ILE A 12 -6.09 2.68 -8.08
C ILE A 12 -6.48 3.64 -9.21
N SER A 13 -7.78 3.76 -9.45
CA SER A 13 -8.35 4.70 -10.43
C SER A 13 -8.92 5.95 -9.76
N TYR A 14 -9.36 5.83 -8.51
CA TYR A 14 -9.96 6.92 -7.75
C TYR A 14 -9.71 6.74 -6.26
N SER A 15 -9.46 7.83 -5.55
CA SER A 15 -9.23 7.84 -4.10
C SER A 15 -10.09 8.93 -3.46
N ASP A 16 -10.84 8.58 -2.42
CA ASP A 16 -11.66 9.50 -1.65
C ASP A 16 -11.53 9.23 -0.14
N ASP A 17 -12.26 9.98 0.69
CA ASP A 17 -12.25 9.81 2.15
C ASP A 17 -12.77 8.44 2.60
N SER A 18 -13.43 7.67 1.71
CA SER A 18 -13.89 6.30 2.00
C SER A 18 -12.83 5.25 1.69
N GLY A 19 -11.79 5.59 0.91
CA GLY A 19 -10.69 4.69 0.55
C GLY A 19 -10.27 4.79 -0.91
N ASP A 20 -9.58 3.75 -1.36
CA ASP A 20 -9.08 3.63 -2.73
C ASP A 20 -10.00 2.72 -3.54
N TRP A 21 -10.24 3.10 -4.78
CA TRP A 21 -11.19 2.46 -5.68
C TRP A 21 -10.52 2.19 -7.03
N GLY A 22 -10.80 1.01 -7.58
CA GLY A 22 -10.36 0.60 -8.91
C GLY A 22 -11.55 0.37 -9.84
N VAL A 23 -11.25 0.20 -11.12
CA VAL A 23 -12.23 -0.21 -12.13
C VAL A 23 -11.75 -1.49 -12.79
N GLU A 24 -12.51 -2.57 -12.66
CA GLU A 24 -12.22 -3.87 -13.28
C GLU A 24 -13.43 -4.36 -14.06
N ASN A 25 -13.22 -4.84 -15.29
CA ASN A 25 -14.31 -5.28 -16.17
C ASN A 25 -15.43 -4.24 -16.32
N ASN A 26 -15.07 -2.95 -16.37
CA ASN A 26 -15.99 -1.81 -16.39
C ASN A 26 -16.88 -1.66 -15.14
N GLU A 27 -16.55 -2.30 -14.02
CA GLU A 27 -17.25 -2.17 -12.74
C GLU A 27 -16.35 -1.54 -11.67
N TRP A 28 -16.96 -0.79 -10.74
CA TRP A 28 -16.25 -0.22 -9.59
C TRP A 28 -16.00 -1.27 -8.52
N CYS A 29 -14.78 -1.29 -8.02
CA CYS A 29 -14.34 -2.18 -6.96
C CYS A 29 -13.54 -1.42 -5.90
N GLY A 30 -13.58 -1.90 -4.66
CA GLY A 30 -12.76 -1.36 -3.58
C GLY A 30 -11.36 -1.96 -3.61
N ILE A 31 -10.34 -1.12 -3.50
CA ILE A 31 -8.95 -1.58 -3.42
C ILE A 31 -8.69 -2.12 -2.02
N PRO A 32 -8.33 -3.41 -1.88
CA PRO A 32 -8.10 -4.00 -0.56
C PRO A 32 -6.83 -3.42 0.07
N ASP A 33 -6.78 -3.37 1.40
CA ASP A 33 -5.58 -2.88 2.12
C ASP A 33 -4.33 -3.73 1.83
N SER A 34 -4.50 -5.00 1.42
CA SER A 34 -3.40 -5.84 0.93
C SER A 34 -2.70 -5.27 -0.31
N CYS A 35 -3.38 -4.43 -1.09
CA CYS A 35 -2.78 -3.67 -2.20
C CYS A 35 -2.04 -2.41 -1.73
N LYS A 36 -2.34 -1.95 -0.51
CA LYS A 36 -1.65 -0.87 0.17
C LYS A 36 -0.51 -1.36 1.04
N GLU A 37 -0.36 -2.68 1.17
CA GLU A 37 0.86 -3.26 1.69
C GLU A 37 1.97 -2.93 0.70
N LYS A 38 2.65 -1.82 1.03
CA LYS A 38 3.97 -1.50 0.50
C LYS A 38 4.73 -2.83 0.48
N PRO A 39 5.33 -3.21 -0.66
CA PRO A 39 6.09 -4.44 -0.71
C PRO A 39 7.01 -4.44 0.51
N VAL A 40 7.00 -5.53 1.28
CA VAL A 40 8.08 -5.80 2.23
C VAL A 40 9.32 -5.69 1.39
N ALA A 41 9.96 -4.53 1.45
CA ALA A 41 10.97 -4.19 0.49
C ALA A 41 12.09 -5.19 0.76
N GLU A 42 12.40 -6.05 -0.21
CA GLU A 42 13.55 -6.95 -0.14
C GLU A 42 14.83 -6.14 0.18
N THR A 43 14.79 -4.83 -0.11
CA THR A 43 15.69 -3.78 0.36
C THR A 43 14.92 -2.74 1.20
N CYS A 44 14.99 -2.81 2.53
CA CYS A 44 14.42 -1.78 3.41
C CYS A 44 15.38 -0.59 3.61
N THR A 45 14.83 0.55 4.04
CA THR A 45 15.62 1.73 4.44
C THR A 45 16.68 1.34 5.46
N GLY A 46 17.93 1.80 5.27
CA GLY A 46 19.05 1.47 6.13
C GLY A 46 19.68 0.08 5.93
N SER A 47 19.18 -0.77 5.01
CA SER A 47 19.78 -2.10 4.73
C SER A 47 21.25 -2.00 4.35
N ASN A 48 21.61 -1.01 3.51
CA ASN A 48 22.98 -0.79 3.05
C ASN A 48 23.88 -0.20 4.15
N ASP A 49 23.27 0.39 5.17
CA ASP A 49 23.96 1.00 6.32
C ASP A 49 24.02 0.05 7.53
N GLY A 50 23.56 -1.20 7.38
CA GLY A 50 23.64 -2.26 8.39
C GLY A 50 22.43 -2.34 9.33
N TYR A 51 21.34 -1.63 9.05
CA TYR A 51 20.10 -1.73 9.82
C TYR A 51 19.24 -2.91 9.37
N SER A 52 18.59 -3.53 10.36
CA SER A 52 17.64 -4.61 10.12
C SER A 52 16.34 -4.04 9.57
N CYS A 53 15.71 -4.73 8.64
CA CYS A 53 14.39 -4.34 8.17
C CYS A 53 13.36 -4.33 9.27
N CYS A 54 12.56 -3.26 9.28
CA CYS A 54 11.40 -3.14 10.14
C CYS A 54 10.47 -4.32 9.86
N LYS A 55 10.13 -5.08 10.92
CA LYS A 55 9.18 -6.20 10.85
C LYS A 55 7.73 -5.73 10.68
N THR A 56 7.51 -4.44 10.84
CA THR A 56 6.22 -3.77 10.81
C THR A 56 6.32 -2.56 9.90
N CYS A 57 5.26 -2.25 9.17
CA CYS A 57 5.21 -1.09 8.27
C CYS A 57 4.86 0.23 8.99
N ASN A 58 5.11 0.31 10.30
CA ASN A 58 4.85 1.52 11.07
C ASN A 58 6.02 2.49 10.88
N VAL A 59 5.79 3.54 10.12
CA VAL A 59 6.80 4.58 9.86
C VAL A 59 6.84 5.52 11.05
N ALA A 60 7.95 5.50 11.78
CA ALA A 60 8.18 6.40 12.90
C ALA A 60 8.59 7.80 12.40
N TYR A 61 9.38 7.86 11.31
CA TYR A 61 9.76 9.10 10.65
C TYR A 61 10.27 8.82 9.22
N THR A 62 10.28 9.85 8.38
CA THR A 62 10.79 9.80 7.00
C THR A 62 11.95 10.77 6.85
N ASP A 63 13.05 10.33 6.26
CA ASP A 63 14.22 11.16 5.94
C ASP A 63 14.61 11.05 4.45
N ASP A 64 15.79 11.56 4.09
CA ASP A 64 16.30 11.54 2.71
C ASP A 64 16.62 10.12 2.19
N GLN A 65 16.74 9.12 3.08
CA GLN A 65 16.93 7.72 2.72
C GLN A 65 15.59 6.98 2.55
N GLY A 66 14.54 7.42 3.24
CA GLY A 66 13.19 6.88 3.10
C GLY A 66 12.45 6.77 4.44
N ASP A 67 11.56 5.78 4.52
CA ASP A 67 10.73 5.53 5.70
C ASP A 67 11.48 4.64 6.72
N TRP A 68 11.54 5.07 7.98
CA TRP A 68 12.15 4.34 9.11
C TRP A 68 11.12 3.84 10.12
#